data_AF-A0A094ID02-F1
#
_entry.id   AF-A0A094ID02-F1
#
_cell.length_a   1.000
_cell.length_b   1.000
_cell.length_c   1.000
_cell.angle_alpha   90.00
_cell.angle_beta   90.00
_cell.angle_gamma   90.00
#
_symmetry.space_group_name_H-M   'P 1'
#
loop_
_entity.id
_entity.type
_entity.pdbx_description
1 polymer ?
#
loop_
_entity_poly.entity_id
_entity_poly.type
_entity_poly.pdbx_seq_one_letter_code
_entity_poly.pdbx_strand_id
1 'polypeptide(L)'
;MRLSTFASVAMLIAPIFALPAINADARALFGRDSGSYTVSGLGARKQAIIGAGGNVFDIAIAMLETETLKTDYTYGDGKTYDSANFGLFKQNWGMMRMCGSRYGFAGQSQANWNNGAVLNSNIYADVVTRWDCQNYYGLDVWFGGHRNGATGLANPYTSDINNYKTAVYWIQSQLQRNSAYLSDDTRFWYYVQPI
;
A
#
# COMPACT_ATOMS: atom_id res chain seq x y z
N MET A 1 -50.74 -1.40 63.40
CA MET A 1 -49.34 -1.71 63.00
C MET A 1 -49.26 -1.59 61.48
N ARG A 2 -48.77 -0.46 60.95
CA ARG A 2 -48.53 -0.25 59.51
C ARG A 2 -47.04 0.05 59.36
N LEU A 3 -46.29 -0.86 58.74
CA LEU A 3 -44.90 -0.63 58.36
C LEU A 3 -44.89 0.11 57.02
N SER A 4 -44.30 1.31 57.02
CA SER A 4 -43.96 2.05 55.80
C SER A 4 -42.53 1.71 55.43
N THR A 5 -42.34 0.97 54.34
CA THR A 5 -41.02 0.70 53.75
C THR A 5 -40.57 1.89 52.92
N PHE A 6 -39.47 2.54 53.31
CA PHE A 6 -38.74 3.50 52.47
C PHE A 6 -37.89 2.72 51.44
N ALA A 7 -38.15 2.93 50.15
CA ALA A 7 -37.28 2.47 49.08
C ALA A 7 -36.25 3.56 48.76
N SER A 8 -34.98 3.34 49.12
CA SER A 8 -33.87 4.18 48.71
C SER A 8 -33.48 3.86 47.27
N VAL A 9 -33.70 4.81 46.35
CA VAL A 9 -33.18 4.75 44.98
C VAL A 9 -31.74 5.28 45.01
N ALA A 10 -30.76 4.37 44.91
CA ALA A 10 -29.37 4.74 44.67
C ALA A 10 -29.16 4.96 43.16
N MET A 11 -29.03 6.23 42.73
CA MET A 11 -28.55 6.55 41.38
C MET A 11 -27.03 6.33 41.32
N LEU A 12 -26.61 5.24 40.67
CA LEU A 12 -25.24 5.06 40.21
C LEU A 12 -25.02 5.95 38.97
N ILE A 13 -24.33 7.08 39.14
CA ILE A 13 -23.81 7.87 38.03
C ILE A 13 -22.56 7.16 37.50
N ALA A 14 -22.70 6.45 36.38
CA ALA A 14 -21.55 5.93 35.66
C ALA A 14 -20.77 7.10 35.02
N PRO A 15 -19.44 7.18 35.15
CA PRO A 15 -18.66 8.16 34.40
C PRO A 15 -18.71 7.79 32.91
N ILE A 16 -19.36 8.65 32.12
CA ILE A 16 -19.28 8.59 30.66
C ILE A 16 -17.85 8.97 30.30
N PHE A 17 -17.02 7.97 30.02
CA PHE A 17 -15.76 8.19 29.31
C PHE A 17 -16.12 8.67 27.90
N ALA A 18 -16.03 9.98 27.68
CA ALA A 18 -16.06 10.54 26.35
C ALA A 18 -14.83 10.01 25.59
N LEU A 19 -15.05 9.02 24.73
CA LEU A 19 -14.05 8.65 23.72
C LEU A 19 -13.68 9.93 22.96
N PRO A 20 -12.37 10.22 22.75
CA PRO A 20 -11.99 11.36 21.94
C PRO A 20 -12.66 11.22 20.58
N ALA A 21 -13.39 12.25 20.18
CA ALA A 21 -13.98 12.32 18.85
C ALA A 21 -12.87 12.08 17.83
N ILE A 22 -13.03 11.05 17.02
CA ILE A 22 -12.13 10.74 15.91
C ILE A 22 -12.04 12.00 15.04
N ASN A 23 -10.84 12.58 14.91
CA ASN A 23 -10.63 13.84 14.18
C ASN A 23 -11.19 13.74 12.75
N ALA A 24 -11.59 14.88 12.17
CA ALA A 24 -12.20 14.95 10.85
C ALA A 24 -11.37 14.27 9.75
N ASP A 25 -10.04 14.28 9.88
CA ASP A 25 -9.11 13.56 8.99
C ASP A 25 -9.27 12.04 9.09
N ALA A 26 -9.50 11.51 10.29
CA ALA A 26 -9.81 10.10 10.49
C ALA A 26 -11.20 9.75 9.95
N ARG A 27 -12.20 10.64 10.06
CA ARG A 27 -13.52 10.45 9.46
C ARG A 27 -13.50 10.49 7.93
N ALA A 28 -12.59 11.28 7.33
CA ALA A 28 -12.36 11.29 5.89
C ALA A 28 -11.78 9.96 5.35
N LEU A 29 -11.12 9.17 6.21
CA LEU A 29 -10.67 7.81 5.86
C LEU A 29 -11.82 6.80 5.77
N PHE A 30 -12.89 7.00 6.53
CA PHE A 30 -14.06 6.08 6.62
C PHE A 30 -15.14 6.35 5.54
N GLY A 31 -14.94 7.34 4.67
CA GLY A 31 -15.87 7.71 3.60
C GLY A 31 -15.39 7.38 2.18
N ARG A 32 -14.26 6.69 2.02
CA ARG A 32 -13.75 6.26 0.71
C ARG A 32 -14.01 4.78 0.47
N ASP A 33 -14.34 4.47 -0.78
CA ASP A 33 -14.70 3.13 -1.23
C ASP A 33 -13.54 2.16 -0.95
N SER A 34 -13.76 1.25 0.00
CA SER A 34 -12.75 0.33 0.51
C SER A 34 -13.42 -0.90 1.09
N GLY A 35 -12.69 -2.00 1.19
CA GLY A 35 -13.25 -3.24 1.72
C GLY A 35 -12.31 -4.43 1.59
N SER A 36 -12.90 -5.61 1.62
CA SER A 36 -12.17 -6.86 1.45
C SER A 36 -12.97 -7.94 0.75
N TYR A 37 -12.29 -8.83 0.05
CA TYR A 37 -12.87 -10.05 -0.53
C TYR A 37 -11.79 -11.12 -0.70
N THR A 38 -12.19 -12.35 -0.95
CA THR A 38 -11.28 -13.48 -1.15
C THR A 38 -10.79 -13.54 -2.58
N VAL A 39 -9.48 -13.67 -2.78
CA VAL A 39 -8.82 -13.95 -4.06
C VAL A 39 -8.05 -15.25 -3.94
N SER A 40 -8.50 -16.29 -4.63
CA SER A 40 -7.91 -17.63 -4.49
C SER A 40 -6.41 -17.64 -4.81
N GLY A 41 -5.62 -18.20 -3.90
CA GLY A 41 -4.16 -18.32 -4.01
C GLY A 41 -3.38 -17.05 -3.65
N LEU A 42 -4.04 -15.96 -3.23
CA LEU A 42 -3.39 -14.72 -2.81
C LEU A 42 -2.49 -14.92 -1.60
N GLY A 43 -2.85 -15.82 -0.67
CA GLY A 43 -2.04 -16.15 0.51
C GLY A 43 -0.66 -16.67 0.16
N ALA A 44 -0.58 -17.59 -0.82
CA ALA A 44 0.68 -18.08 -1.34
C ALA A 44 1.52 -16.97 -1.98
N ARG A 45 0.87 -15.99 -2.64
CA ARG A 45 1.56 -14.83 -3.22
C ARG A 45 2.11 -13.87 -2.17
N LYS A 46 1.35 -13.61 -1.09
CA LYS A 46 1.85 -12.84 0.07
C LYS A 46 3.09 -13.50 0.67
N GLN A 47 3.07 -14.83 0.84
CA GLN A 47 4.21 -15.59 1.34
C GLN A 47 5.40 -15.55 0.38
N ALA A 48 5.18 -15.54 -0.94
CA ALA A 48 6.26 -15.37 -1.92
C ALA A 48 6.95 -13.99 -1.81
N ILE A 49 6.18 -12.92 -1.55
CA ILE A 49 6.74 -11.58 -1.31
C ILE A 49 7.60 -11.57 -0.03
N ILE A 50 7.09 -12.17 1.06
CA ILE A 50 7.84 -12.29 2.32
C ILE A 50 9.12 -13.12 2.13
N GLY A 51 9.02 -14.25 1.44
CA GLY A 51 10.16 -15.12 1.14
C GLY A 51 11.22 -14.45 0.25
N ALA A 52 10.84 -13.46 -0.56
CA ALA A 52 11.75 -12.63 -1.34
C ALA A 52 12.39 -11.48 -0.54
N GLY A 53 12.13 -11.39 0.76
CA GLY A 53 12.65 -10.34 1.66
C GLY A 53 11.73 -9.14 1.82
N GLY A 54 10.49 -9.22 1.32
CA GLY A 54 9.48 -8.20 1.50
C GLY A 54 8.87 -8.20 2.91
N ASN A 55 8.22 -7.11 3.27
CA ASN A 55 7.51 -6.95 4.54
C ASN A 55 6.01 -6.66 4.33
N VAL A 56 5.27 -6.43 5.42
CA VAL A 56 3.83 -6.14 5.35
C VAL A 56 3.52 -4.87 4.54
N PHE A 57 4.42 -3.88 4.56
CA PHE A 57 4.28 -2.66 3.79
C PHE A 57 4.45 -2.92 2.28
N ASP A 58 5.39 -3.78 1.89
CA ASP A 58 5.53 -4.24 0.50
C ASP A 58 4.25 -4.94 0.01
N ILE A 59 3.67 -5.82 0.81
CA ILE A 59 2.39 -6.46 0.48
C ILE A 59 1.29 -5.40 0.32
N ALA A 60 1.22 -4.40 1.19
CA ALA A 60 0.21 -3.36 1.12
C ALA A 60 0.30 -2.52 -0.16
N ILE A 61 1.51 -2.15 -0.59
CA ILE A 61 1.75 -1.47 -1.87
C ILE A 61 1.28 -2.37 -3.02
N ALA A 62 1.78 -3.60 -3.09
CA ALA A 62 1.47 -4.53 -4.17
C ALA A 62 -0.04 -4.86 -4.27
N MET A 63 -0.71 -4.94 -3.12
CA MET A 63 -2.15 -5.22 -3.01
C MET A 63 -3.02 -4.07 -3.50
N LEU A 64 -2.51 -2.82 -3.40
CA LEU A 64 -3.16 -1.67 -4.03
C LEU A 64 -3.00 -1.71 -5.56
N GLU A 65 -1.85 -2.14 -6.06
CA GLU A 65 -1.52 -2.11 -7.49
C GLU A 65 -2.23 -3.19 -8.32
N THR A 66 -2.42 -4.39 -7.75
CA THR A 66 -3.05 -5.52 -8.45
C THR A 66 -3.93 -6.35 -7.53
N GLU A 67 -4.94 -7.00 -8.09
CA GLU A 67 -5.83 -7.88 -7.31
C GLU A 67 -5.16 -9.19 -6.88
N THR A 68 -4.22 -9.69 -7.68
CA THR A 68 -3.66 -11.04 -7.56
C THR A 68 -2.23 -11.10 -7.04
N LEU A 69 -1.57 -9.95 -6.81
CA LEU A 69 -0.14 -9.86 -6.49
C LEU A 69 0.73 -10.56 -7.57
N LYS A 70 0.36 -10.32 -8.83
CA LYS A 70 1.01 -10.83 -10.04
C LYS A 70 1.29 -9.68 -11.01
N THR A 71 1.94 -10.01 -12.12
CA THR A 71 2.36 -9.08 -13.17
C THR A 71 1.74 -9.44 -14.52
N ASP A 72 0.49 -9.91 -14.49
CA ASP A 72 -0.32 -10.30 -15.65
C ASP A 72 -1.14 -9.14 -16.24
N TYR A 73 -0.88 -7.92 -15.78
CA TYR A 73 -1.38 -6.70 -16.39
C TYR A 73 -0.72 -6.44 -17.76
N THR A 74 -1.34 -5.60 -18.59
CA THR A 74 -0.80 -5.18 -19.89
C THR A 74 0.67 -4.79 -19.77
N TYR A 75 1.53 -5.27 -20.67
CA TYR A 75 2.97 -4.99 -20.60
C TYR A 75 3.26 -3.49 -20.45
N GLY A 76 4.14 -3.14 -19.51
CA GLY A 76 4.46 -1.75 -19.18
C GLY A 76 3.29 -0.96 -18.57
N ASP A 77 2.20 -1.63 -18.19
CA ASP A 77 0.88 -1.05 -17.88
C ASP A 77 0.34 -0.18 -19.04
N GLY A 78 0.66 -0.55 -20.28
CA GLY A 78 0.32 0.21 -21.48
C GLY A 78 1.18 1.47 -21.69
N LYS A 79 2.21 1.67 -20.85
CA LYS A 79 3.12 2.82 -20.88
C LYS A 79 4.49 2.40 -21.42
N THR A 80 5.28 3.38 -21.86
CA THR A 80 6.62 3.19 -22.43
C THR A 80 7.64 4.13 -21.80
N TYR A 81 8.93 3.85 -21.97
CA TYR A 81 10.03 4.68 -21.46
C TYR A 81 9.94 4.87 -19.94
N ASP A 82 10.26 6.05 -19.42
CA ASP A 82 10.30 6.33 -17.97
C ASP A 82 8.95 6.08 -17.27
N SER A 83 7.84 6.09 -18.00
CA SER A 83 6.52 5.79 -17.45
C SER A 83 6.16 4.31 -17.44
N ALA A 84 6.92 3.43 -18.12
CA ALA A 84 6.62 2.00 -18.17
C ALA A 84 6.68 1.37 -16.77
N ASN A 85 5.63 0.64 -16.40
CA ASN A 85 5.51 -0.01 -15.10
C ASN A 85 5.89 -1.50 -15.15
N PHE A 86 6.64 -1.95 -14.15
CA PHE A 86 7.10 -3.33 -14.03
C PHE A 86 6.97 -3.86 -12.60
N GLY A 87 6.91 -5.19 -12.48
CA GLY A 87 6.83 -5.86 -11.19
C GLY A 87 5.44 -5.79 -10.55
N LEU A 88 5.31 -6.45 -9.40
CA LEU A 88 4.12 -6.50 -8.55
C LEU A 88 3.77 -5.15 -7.92
N PHE A 89 4.74 -4.24 -7.82
CA PHE A 89 4.49 -2.88 -7.33
C PHE A 89 4.20 -1.88 -8.46
N LYS A 90 4.23 -2.29 -9.74
CA LYS A 90 4.12 -1.37 -10.88
C LYS A 90 5.16 -0.23 -10.84
N GLN A 91 6.40 -0.52 -10.47
CA GLN A 91 7.48 0.47 -10.41
C GLN A 91 7.75 1.07 -11.78
N ASN A 92 7.81 2.41 -11.88
CA ASN A 92 8.10 3.07 -13.15
C ASN A 92 9.60 3.06 -13.48
N TRP A 93 9.94 2.92 -14.77
CA TRP A 93 11.33 2.89 -15.24
C TRP A 93 12.12 4.16 -14.87
N GLY A 94 11.48 5.33 -14.87
CA GLY A 94 12.12 6.61 -14.57
C GLY A 94 12.71 6.66 -13.16
N MET A 95 12.04 6.04 -12.19
CA MET A 95 12.63 5.82 -10.87
C MET A 95 13.69 4.73 -10.91
N MET A 96 13.35 3.54 -11.41
CA MET A 96 14.24 2.37 -11.33
C MET A 96 15.62 2.63 -11.94
N ARG A 97 15.69 3.35 -13.07
CA ARG A 97 16.98 3.68 -13.71
C ARG A 97 17.83 4.70 -12.95
N MET A 98 17.30 5.31 -11.89
CA MET A 98 18.02 6.23 -11.02
C MET A 98 18.49 5.53 -9.74
N CYS A 99 17.70 4.59 -9.21
CA CYS A 99 17.93 4.04 -7.88
C CYS A 99 18.13 2.52 -7.83
N GLY A 100 17.68 1.75 -8.81
CA GLY A 100 17.72 0.28 -8.82
C GLY A 100 19.13 -0.30 -8.97
N SER A 101 19.96 -0.14 -7.95
CA SER A 101 21.38 -0.44 -7.96
C SER A 101 21.69 -1.94 -7.89
N ARG A 102 21.00 -2.70 -7.02
CA ARG A 102 21.27 -4.13 -6.81
C ARG A 102 20.94 -5.00 -8.01
N TYR A 103 20.08 -4.53 -8.91
CA TYR A 103 19.73 -5.22 -10.15
C TYR A 103 20.28 -4.52 -11.41
N GLY A 104 21.17 -3.53 -11.23
CA GLY A 104 21.91 -2.91 -12.33
C GLY A 104 21.09 -1.97 -13.22
N PHE A 105 19.94 -1.47 -12.76
CA PHE A 105 19.16 -0.47 -13.50
C PHE A 105 19.71 0.95 -13.36
N ALA A 106 20.28 1.26 -12.18
CA ALA A 106 20.84 2.59 -11.92
C ALA A 106 21.88 2.99 -12.99
N GLY A 107 21.67 4.14 -13.62
CA GLY A 107 22.54 4.68 -14.68
C GLY A 107 22.16 4.26 -16.10
N GLN A 108 21.16 3.39 -16.29
CA GLN A 108 20.67 3.05 -17.62
C GLN A 108 19.90 4.21 -18.28
N SER A 109 19.86 4.21 -19.61
CA SER A 109 19.12 5.20 -20.38
C SER A 109 17.60 4.98 -20.36
N GLN A 110 16.84 6.03 -20.64
CA GLN A 110 15.39 5.94 -20.83
C GLN A 110 14.99 4.92 -21.92
N ALA A 111 15.79 4.80 -22.98
CA ALA A 111 15.52 3.87 -24.09
C ALA A 111 15.60 2.39 -23.66
N ASN A 112 16.33 2.08 -22.60
CA ASN A 112 16.52 0.73 -22.08
C ASN A 112 15.36 0.25 -21.18
N TRP A 113 14.20 0.91 -21.20
CA TRP A 113 13.08 0.63 -20.31
C TRP A 113 12.61 -0.83 -20.33
N ASN A 114 12.75 -1.54 -21.46
CA ASN A 114 12.43 -2.96 -21.56
C ASN A 114 13.27 -3.85 -20.62
N ASN A 115 14.44 -3.38 -20.17
CA ASN A 115 15.25 -4.12 -19.18
C ASN A 115 14.52 -4.27 -17.84
N GLY A 116 13.55 -3.40 -17.53
CA GLY A 116 12.69 -3.53 -16.34
C GLY A 116 11.80 -4.77 -16.35
N ALA A 117 11.53 -5.38 -17.52
CA ALA A 117 10.65 -6.54 -17.66
C ALA A 117 11.09 -7.76 -16.85
N VAL A 118 12.37 -7.84 -16.49
CA VAL A 118 12.89 -8.89 -15.61
C VAL A 118 12.17 -8.95 -14.26
N LEU A 119 11.65 -7.82 -13.75
CA LEU A 119 10.89 -7.76 -12.51
C LEU A 119 9.56 -8.52 -12.59
N ASN A 120 8.99 -8.69 -13.78
CA ASN A 120 7.74 -9.42 -13.98
C ASN A 120 7.88 -10.94 -13.73
N SER A 121 9.11 -11.45 -13.67
CA SER A 121 9.37 -12.88 -13.44
C SER A 121 10.27 -13.15 -12.24
N ASN A 122 10.78 -12.11 -11.58
CA ASN A 122 11.72 -12.23 -10.47
C ASN A 122 11.27 -11.35 -9.28
N ILE A 123 10.52 -11.95 -8.36
CA ILE A 123 9.99 -11.26 -7.17
C ILE A 123 11.12 -10.72 -6.30
N TYR A 124 12.25 -11.43 -6.18
CA TYR A 124 13.39 -10.93 -5.43
C TYR A 124 13.94 -9.64 -6.04
N ALA A 125 14.19 -9.63 -7.36
CA ALA A 125 14.65 -8.45 -8.09
C ALA A 125 13.71 -7.25 -7.90
N ASP A 126 12.41 -7.52 -7.89
CA ASP A 126 11.37 -6.51 -7.77
C ASP A 126 11.35 -5.89 -6.38
N VAL A 127 11.31 -6.73 -5.34
CA VAL A 127 11.40 -6.31 -3.94
C VAL A 127 12.68 -5.49 -3.74
N VAL A 128 13.85 -6.01 -4.10
CA VAL A 128 15.10 -5.28 -3.83
C VAL A 128 15.19 -3.95 -4.57
N THR A 129 14.65 -3.85 -5.78
CA THR A 129 14.62 -2.58 -6.53
C THR A 129 13.69 -1.57 -5.86
N ARG A 130 12.54 -2.00 -5.34
CA ARG A 130 11.63 -1.13 -4.58
C ARG A 130 12.29 -0.58 -3.33
N TRP A 131 13.02 -1.42 -2.60
CA TRP A 131 13.81 -1.03 -1.45
C TRP A 131 14.96 -0.08 -1.81
N ASP A 132 15.68 -0.32 -2.90
CA ASP A 132 16.73 0.59 -3.36
C ASP A 132 16.17 1.98 -3.63
N CYS A 133 15.02 2.03 -4.30
CA CYS A 133 14.37 3.27 -4.65
C CYS A 133 13.79 4.02 -3.45
N GLN A 134 13.21 3.32 -2.49
CA GLN A 134 12.80 3.96 -1.23
C GLN A 134 14.01 4.51 -0.47
N ASN A 135 15.13 3.77 -0.42
CA ASN A 135 16.33 4.21 0.30
C ASN A 135 16.99 5.41 -0.38
N TYR A 136 16.97 5.45 -1.72
CA TYR A 136 17.55 6.55 -2.50
C TYR A 136 16.76 7.85 -2.33
N TYR A 137 15.43 7.80 -2.48
CA TYR A 137 14.58 8.99 -2.44
C TYR A 137 14.13 9.38 -1.02
N GLY A 138 14.12 8.44 -0.08
CA GLY A 138 13.31 8.55 1.13
C GLY A 138 11.83 8.26 0.84
N LEU A 139 11.09 7.80 1.85
CA LEU A 139 9.75 7.24 1.65
C LEU A 139 8.74 8.24 1.06
N ASP A 140 8.74 9.49 1.51
CA ASP A 140 7.77 10.49 1.05
C ASP A 140 8.00 10.89 -0.41
N VAL A 141 9.26 11.12 -0.79
CA VAL A 141 9.62 11.42 -2.18
C VAL A 141 9.44 10.18 -3.06
N TRP A 142 9.71 8.98 -2.53
CA TRP A 142 9.43 7.73 -3.23
C TRP A 142 7.94 7.60 -3.56
N PHE A 143 7.03 7.90 -2.64
CA PHE A 143 5.59 7.90 -2.94
C PHE A 143 5.25 8.89 -4.06
N GLY A 144 5.83 10.08 -4.04
CA GLY A 144 5.65 11.07 -5.11
C GLY A 144 6.11 10.54 -6.46
N GLY A 145 7.34 10.05 -6.54
CA GLY A 145 7.89 9.48 -7.76
C GLY A 145 7.16 8.23 -8.24
N HIS A 146 6.75 7.37 -7.31
CA HIS A 146 6.09 6.11 -7.62
C HIS A 146 4.72 6.39 -8.24
N ARG A 147 3.99 7.31 -7.61
CA ARG A 147 2.66 7.70 -8.05
C ARG A 147 2.67 8.49 -9.35
N ASN A 148 3.53 9.51 -9.48
CA ASN A 148 3.45 10.49 -10.57
C ASN A 148 4.80 10.84 -11.20
N GLY A 149 5.73 9.89 -11.23
CA GLY A 149 7.02 10.00 -11.93
C GLY A 149 7.79 11.27 -11.58
N ALA A 150 8.43 11.87 -12.59
CA ALA A 150 9.23 13.09 -12.43
C ALA A 150 8.43 14.27 -11.82
N THR A 151 7.16 14.41 -12.17
CA THR A 151 6.29 15.46 -11.60
C THR A 151 6.05 15.26 -10.11
N GLY A 152 5.83 14.01 -9.69
CA GLY A 152 5.66 13.70 -8.27
C GLY A 152 6.97 13.75 -7.48
N LEU A 153 8.13 13.47 -8.10
CA LEU A 153 9.43 13.73 -7.48
C LEU A 153 9.64 15.23 -7.19
N ALA A 154 9.19 16.11 -8.09
CA ALA A 154 9.29 17.55 -7.92
C ALA A 154 8.26 18.12 -6.91
N ASN A 155 7.12 17.45 -6.73
CA ASN A 155 6.08 17.86 -5.80
C ASN A 155 5.44 16.63 -5.10
N PRO A 156 6.08 16.08 -4.05
CA PRO A 156 5.68 14.79 -3.47
C PRO A 156 4.47 14.86 -2.52
N TYR A 157 3.90 16.04 -2.30
CA TYR A 157 2.84 16.25 -1.29
C TYR A 157 1.51 16.71 -1.89
N THR A 158 1.24 16.38 -3.16
CA THR A 158 -0.07 16.67 -3.76
C THR A 158 -1.19 15.85 -3.09
N SER A 159 -2.43 16.31 -3.23
CA SER A 159 -3.60 15.57 -2.74
C SER A 159 -3.66 14.14 -3.28
N ASP A 160 -3.37 13.95 -4.58
CA ASP A 160 -3.35 12.62 -5.21
C ASP A 160 -2.30 11.68 -4.58
N ILE A 161 -1.08 12.18 -4.38
CA ILE A 161 0.00 11.38 -3.76
C ILE A 161 -0.34 11.03 -2.31
N ASN A 162 -0.86 12.00 -1.55
CA ASN A 162 -1.29 11.75 -0.17
C ASN A 162 -2.45 10.76 -0.08
N ASN A 163 -3.35 10.75 -1.07
CA ASN A 163 -4.44 9.78 -1.16
C ASN A 163 -3.91 8.37 -1.42
N TYR A 164 -2.98 8.21 -2.36
CA TYR A 164 -2.32 6.93 -2.62
C TYR A 164 -1.57 6.44 -1.37
N LYS A 165 -0.77 7.31 -0.73
CA LYS A 165 -0.04 7.00 0.52
C LYS A 165 -1.00 6.54 1.62
N THR A 166 -2.11 7.25 1.78
CA THR A 166 -3.18 6.92 2.74
C THR A 166 -3.79 5.54 2.48
N ALA A 167 -4.08 5.21 1.22
CA ALA A 167 -4.61 3.91 0.83
C ALA A 167 -3.64 2.76 1.19
N VAL A 168 -2.35 2.93 0.92
CA VAL A 168 -1.32 1.95 1.29
C VAL A 168 -1.26 1.73 2.80
N TYR A 169 -1.25 2.80 3.60
CA TYR A 169 -1.25 2.67 5.06
C TYR A 169 -2.54 2.06 5.60
N TRP A 170 -3.69 2.36 4.99
CA TRP A 170 -4.95 1.72 5.36
C TRP A 170 -4.89 0.20 5.12
N ILE A 171 -4.42 -0.24 3.94
CA ILE A 171 -4.26 -1.67 3.62
C ILE A 171 -3.25 -2.31 4.60
N GLN A 172 -2.12 -1.67 4.85
CA GLN A 172 -1.12 -2.15 5.82
C GLN A 172 -1.76 -2.36 7.20
N SER A 173 -2.54 -1.39 7.67
CA SER A 173 -3.21 -1.49 8.97
C SER A 173 -4.18 -2.67 9.01
N GLN A 174 -4.90 -2.97 7.91
CA GLN A 174 -5.80 -4.13 7.86
C GLN A 174 -5.01 -5.45 7.95
N LEU A 175 -3.93 -5.57 7.18
CA LEU A 175 -3.04 -6.74 7.19
C LEU A 175 -2.44 -7.00 8.59
N GLN A 176 -2.16 -5.95 9.36
CA GLN A 176 -1.56 -6.05 10.69
C GLN A 176 -2.58 -6.41 11.79
N ARG A 177 -3.90 -6.32 11.54
CA ARG A 177 -4.93 -6.64 12.54
C ARG A 177 -4.98 -8.12 12.92
N ASN A 178 -4.57 -9.00 12.02
CA ASN A 178 -4.52 -10.43 12.26
C ASN A 178 -3.42 -11.06 11.41
N SER A 179 -2.49 -11.77 12.05
CA SER A 179 -1.40 -12.47 11.36
C SER A 179 -1.86 -13.43 10.27
N ALA A 180 -3.08 -13.99 10.38
CA ALA A 180 -3.66 -14.83 9.33
C ALA A 180 -3.78 -14.11 7.98
N TYR A 181 -3.97 -12.79 7.97
CA TYR A 181 -4.07 -11.99 6.75
C TYR A 181 -2.77 -11.92 5.95
N LEU A 182 -1.64 -12.35 6.51
CA LEU A 182 -0.38 -12.45 5.78
C LEU A 182 -0.22 -13.77 5.03
N SER A 183 -1.10 -14.75 5.27
CA SER A 183 -1.04 -16.09 4.67
C SER A 183 -2.37 -16.57 4.07
N ASP A 184 -3.48 -15.89 4.35
CA ASP A 184 -4.78 -16.21 3.78
C ASP A 184 -5.03 -15.52 2.42
N ASP A 185 -6.18 -15.82 1.84
CA ASP A 185 -6.60 -15.32 0.54
C ASP A 185 -7.37 -13.98 0.60
N THR A 186 -7.40 -13.31 1.75
CA THR A 186 -8.12 -12.04 1.91
C THR A 186 -7.36 -10.90 1.24
N ARG A 187 -7.97 -10.26 0.23
CA ARG A 187 -7.52 -8.99 -0.31
C ARG A 187 -8.20 -7.86 0.43
N PHE A 188 -7.44 -6.86 0.86
CA PHE A 188 -7.96 -5.55 1.25
C PHE A 188 -7.76 -4.57 0.10
N TRP A 189 -8.74 -3.72 -0.14
CA TRP A 189 -8.68 -2.77 -1.25
C TRP A 189 -9.17 -1.40 -0.81
N TYR A 190 -8.67 -0.39 -1.50
CA TYR A 190 -9.02 1.01 -1.31
C TYR A 190 -9.03 1.67 -2.68
N TYR A 191 -10.12 2.36 -3.01
CA TYR A 191 -10.24 3.01 -4.31
C TYR A 191 -9.30 4.20 -4.39
N VAL A 192 -8.41 4.14 -5.38
CA VAL A 192 -7.54 5.24 -5.80
C VAL A 192 -7.72 5.37 -7.31
N GLN A 193 -8.08 6.56 -7.77
CA GLN A 193 -8.27 6.81 -9.19
C GLN A 193 -6.98 6.52 -9.97
N PRO A 194 -6.98 5.75 -11.06
CA PRO A 194 -5.79 5.56 -11.90
C PRO A 194 -5.33 6.87 -12.57
N ILE A 195 -4.02 7.00 -12.82
CA ILE A 195 -3.41 8.09 -13.59
C ILE A 195 -2.43 7.57 -14.64
#